data_AF-A0A3C0TL39-F1
#
_entry.id   AF-A0A3C0TL39-F1
#
_cell.length_a   1.000
_cell.length_b   1.000
_cell.length_c   1.000
_cell.angle_alpha   90.00
_cell.angle_beta   90.00
_cell.angle_gamma   90.00
#
_symmetry.space_group_name_H-M   'P 1'
#
loop_
_entity.id
_entity.type
_entity.pdbx_description
1 polymer ?
#
loop_
_entity_poly.entity_id
_entity_poly.type
_entity_poly.pdbx_seq_one_letter_code
_entity_poly.pdbx_strand_id
1 'polypeptide(L)'
;MGKVIGIDLGTTNSCVAIMEGKEPKVIENSEGGRTTPSVVAFTEDGERLVGQAAKRQAVTNPENTLFAIKRLIGRRFDDPMTKKDIGMVPYSIVMADNSDAWVEARGKKYSPSQVSAFILQKMKETAEAYLGEEVTQAVITVPAYFNDAQRQATKDAGKIAG
;
A
#
# COMPACT_ATOMS: atom_id res chain seq x y z
N MET A 1 -3.85 -17.20 20.22
CA MET A 1 -3.67 -17.23 18.75
C MET A 1 -4.43 -16.02 18.24
N GLY A 2 -3.73 -15.01 17.71
CA GLY A 2 -4.34 -13.73 17.34
C GLY A 2 -5.35 -13.89 16.19
N LYS A 3 -6.27 -12.95 16.03
CA LYS A 3 -7.22 -12.96 14.91
C LYS A 3 -6.48 -12.78 13.58
N VAL A 4 -6.88 -13.55 12.57
CA VAL A 4 -6.46 -13.34 11.18
C VAL A 4 -7.37 -12.29 10.56
N ILE A 5 -6.78 -11.20 10.05
CA ILE A 5 -7.54 -10.12 9.40
C ILE A 5 -7.58 -10.30 7.88
N GLY A 6 -8.64 -9.83 7.23
CA GLY A 6 -8.77 -9.79 5.78
C GLY A 6 -8.48 -8.38 5.28
N ILE A 7 -7.50 -8.21 4.40
CA ILE A 7 -7.14 -6.92 3.82
C ILE A 7 -7.35 -6.95 2.31
N ASP A 8 -8.27 -6.11 1.84
CA ASP A 8 -8.30 -5.73 0.43
C ASP A 8 -7.28 -4.61 0.17
N LEU A 9 -6.14 -4.95 -0.41
CA LEU A 9 -5.11 -3.99 -0.79
C LEU A 9 -5.40 -3.45 -2.19
N GLY A 10 -6.33 -2.53 -2.38
CA GLY A 10 -6.66 -2.03 -3.72
C GLY A 10 -5.61 -1.08 -4.32
N THR A 11 -5.78 -0.77 -5.62
CA THR A 11 -4.94 0.23 -6.32
C THR A 11 -5.23 1.66 -5.84
N THR A 12 -6.49 1.94 -5.52
CA THR A 12 -6.96 3.29 -5.16
C THR A 12 -7.36 3.38 -3.70
N ASN A 13 -8.05 2.37 -3.19
CA ASN A 13 -8.49 2.30 -1.80
C ASN A 13 -8.18 0.91 -1.25
N SER A 14 -7.94 0.84 0.04
CA SER A 14 -7.80 -0.40 0.80
C SER A 14 -8.88 -0.50 1.87
N CYS A 15 -9.22 -1.74 2.23
CA CYS A 15 -10.26 -2.05 3.19
C CYS A 15 -9.76 -3.18 4.09
N VAL A 16 -10.11 -3.15 5.37
CA VAL A 16 -9.80 -4.21 6.32
C VAL A 16 -11.08 -4.71 6.97
N ALA A 17 -11.16 -6.03 7.12
CA ALA A 17 -12.27 -6.72 7.74
C ALA A 17 -11.76 -7.79 8.71
N ILE A 18 -12.59 -8.10 9.69
CA ILE A 18 -12.37 -9.15 10.69
C ILE A 18 -13.56 -10.10 10.73
N MET A 19 -13.40 -11.24 11.37
CA MET A 19 -14.54 -12.09 11.77
C MET A 19 -15.00 -11.72 13.19
N GLU A 20 -16.27 -11.34 13.32
CA GLU A 20 -16.98 -11.21 14.60
C GLU A 20 -17.94 -12.40 14.75
N GLY A 21 -17.52 -13.40 15.51
CA GLY A 21 -18.24 -14.67 15.58
C GLY A 21 -18.24 -15.34 14.21
N LYS A 22 -19.42 -15.42 13.58
CA LYS A 22 -19.60 -16.03 12.25
C LYS A 22 -19.76 -15.01 11.12
N GLU A 23 -19.85 -13.72 11.45
CA GLU A 23 -20.13 -12.67 10.47
C GLU A 23 -18.85 -11.88 10.15
N PRO A 24 -18.56 -11.62 8.86
CA PRO A 24 -17.49 -10.72 8.47
C PRO A 24 -17.92 -9.27 8.74
N LYS A 25 -17.00 -8.48 9.30
CA LYS A 25 -17.21 -7.06 9.58
C LYS A 25 -16.08 -6.21 9.04
N VAL A 26 -16.42 -5.28 8.16
CA VAL A 26 -15.52 -4.19 7.77
C VAL A 26 -15.41 -3.21 8.94
N ILE A 27 -14.19 -2.79 9.26
CA ILE A 27 -13.91 -1.87 10.36
C ILE A 27 -13.58 -0.47 9.83
N GLU A 28 -13.84 0.55 10.63
CA GLU A 28 -13.53 1.95 10.30
C GLU A 28 -12.09 2.27 10.69
N ASN A 29 -11.42 3.06 9.85
CA ASN A 29 -10.11 3.62 10.17
C ASN A 29 -10.23 4.78 11.18
N SER A 30 -9.09 5.29 11.66
CA SER A 30 -9.02 6.43 12.59
C SER A 30 -9.67 7.72 12.06
N GLU A 31 -9.93 7.81 10.74
CA GLU A 31 -10.62 8.94 10.12
C GLU A 31 -12.14 8.71 9.93
N GLY A 32 -12.69 7.61 10.47
CA GLY A 32 -14.11 7.25 10.39
C GLY A 32 -14.54 6.65 9.05
N GLY A 33 -13.59 6.36 8.15
CA GLY A 33 -13.83 5.76 6.84
C GLY A 33 -13.73 4.23 6.87
N ARG A 34 -14.66 3.56 6.19
CA ARG A 34 -14.60 2.09 5.98
C ARG A 34 -13.60 1.67 4.88
N THR A 35 -12.99 2.64 4.22
CA THR A 35 -11.88 2.43 3.28
C THR A 35 -10.83 3.52 3.49
N THR A 36 -9.59 3.18 3.19
CA THR A 36 -8.43 4.06 3.30
C THR A 36 -7.83 4.26 1.93
N PRO A 37 -7.58 5.50 1.47
CA PRO A 37 -6.88 5.73 0.20
C PRO A 37 -5.52 5.00 0.17
N SER A 38 -5.22 4.30 -0.92
CA SER A 38 -3.94 3.63 -1.15
C SER A 38 -2.89 4.64 -1.62
N VAL A 39 -2.63 5.61 -0.74
CA VAL A 39 -1.78 6.78 -0.99
C VAL A 39 -0.80 6.91 0.16
N VAL A 40 0.47 7.12 -0.16
CA VAL A 40 1.55 7.40 0.79
C VAL A 40 2.21 8.72 0.37
N ALA A 41 2.52 9.59 1.31
CA ALA A 41 3.25 10.82 1.01
C ALA A 41 4.42 11.01 1.98
N PHE A 42 5.46 11.68 1.50
CA PHE A 42 6.60 12.10 2.30
C PHE A 42 6.68 13.62 2.31
N THR A 43 6.56 14.19 3.50
CA THR A 43 6.62 15.64 3.74
C THR A 43 8.07 16.15 3.70
N GLU A 44 8.26 17.46 3.77
CA GLU A 44 9.59 18.09 3.73
C GLU A 44 10.42 17.81 4.98
N ASP A 45 9.76 17.72 6.13
CA ASP A 45 10.35 17.36 7.43
C ASP A 45 10.58 15.85 7.59
N GLY A 46 10.26 15.05 6.56
CA GLY A 46 10.53 13.62 6.51
C GLY A 46 9.47 12.74 7.17
N GLU A 47 8.33 13.31 7.56
CA GLU A 47 7.16 12.56 8.02
C GLU A 47 6.56 11.72 6.86
N ARG A 48 6.10 10.52 7.20
CA ARG A 48 5.37 9.63 6.28
C ARG A 48 3.88 9.69 6.59
N LEU A 49 3.10 10.19 5.65
CA LEU A 49 1.64 10.19 5.70
C LEU A 49 1.07 9.01 4.92
N VAL A 50 -0.04 8.45 5.39
CA VAL A 50 -0.77 7.36 4.71
C VAL A 50 -2.26 7.67 4.68
N GLY A 51 -2.97 7.25 3.63
CA GLY A 51 -4.43 7.34 3.59
C GLY A 51 -4.93 8.75 3.30
N GLN A 52 -5.92 9.20 4.08
CA GLN A 52 -6.55 10.51 3.86
C GLN A 52 -5.58 11.67 4.06
N ALA A 53 -4.68 11.57 5.05
CA ALA A 53 -3.66 12.60 5.28
C ALA A 53 -2.77 12.79 4.04
N ALA A 54 -2.27 11.70 3.47
CA ALA A 54 -1.49 11.73 2.23
C ALA A 54 -2.33 12.24 1.05
N LYS A 55 -3.58 11.81 0.90
CA LYS A 55 -4.44 12.25 -0.21
C LYS A 55 -4.70 13.76 -0.21
N ARG A 56 -4.89 14.37 0.96
CA ARG A 56 -5.23 15.81 1.08
C ARG A 56 -4.15 16.74 0.55
N GLN A 57 -2.88 16.37 0.71
CA GLN A 57 -1.74 17.20 0.29
C GLN A 57 -1.19 16.84 -1.11
N ALA A 58 -1.83 15.91 -1.83
CA ALA A 58 -1.34 15.41 -3.10
C ALA A 58 -1.19 16.50 -4.19
N VAL A 59 -2.04 17.53 -4.15
CA VAL A 59 -2.01 18.63 -5.12
C VAL A 59 -0.82 19.57 -4.89
N THR A 60 -0.45 19.79 -3.62
CA THR A 60 0.63 20.70 -3.24
C THR A 60 1.99 20.01 -3.14
N ASN A 61 2.02 18.68 -3.12
CA ASN A 61 3.24 17.87 -3.06
C ASN A 61 3.16 16.67 -4.02
N PRO A 62 3.00 16.91 -5.33
CA PRO A 62 2.68 15.85 -6.29
C PRO A 62 3.82 14.84 -6.47
N GLU A 63 5.07 15.30 -6.48
CA GLU A 63 6.25 14.44 -6.73
C GLU A 63 6.59 13.50 -5.57
N ASN A 64 6.17 13.83 -4.34
CA ASN A 64 6.42 13.00 -3.15
C ASN A 64 5.14 12.35 -2.60
N THR A 65 4.08 12.30 -3.42
CA THR A 65 2.82 11.61 -3.10
C THR A 65 2.64 10.42 -4.03
N LEU A 66 2.82 9.24 -3.47
CA LEU A 66 2.80 7.95 -4.15
C LEU A 66 1.40 7.36 -4.13
N PHE A 67 0.83 7.10 -5.30
CA PHE A 67 -0.50 6.50 -5.47
C PHE A 67 -0.50 5.54 -6.66
N ALA A 68 -1.50 4.66 -6.74
CA ALA A 68 -1.60 3.62 -7.78
C ALA A 68 -0.38 2.67 -7.85
N ILE A 69 0.39 2.55 -6.77
CA ILE A 69 1.62 1.73 -6.69
C ILE A 69 1.36 0.25 -6.96
N LYS A 70 0.13 -0.24 -6.74
CA LYS A 70 -0.28 -1.61 -7.10
C LYS A 70 -0.13 -1.90 -8.60
N ARG A 71 -0.02 -0.89 -9.46
CA ARG A 71 0.29 -1.07 -10.88
C ARG A 71 1.75 -1.46 -11.13
N LEU A 72 2.67 -1.03 -10.26
CA LEU A 72 4.11 -1.24 -10.37
C LEU A 72 4.60 -2.48 -9.61
N ILE A 73 3.82 -2.96 -8.63
CA ILE A 73 4.24 -4.09 -7.79
C ILE A 73 4.53 -5.33 -8.64
N GLY A 74 5.73 -5.91 -8.44
CA GLY A 74 6.22 -7.08 -9.18
C GLY A 74 6.45 -6.85 -10.69
N ARG A 75 6.61 -5.59 -11.14
CA ARG A 75 6.96 -5.26 -12.52
C ARG A 75 8.39 -4.80 -12.66
N ARG A 76 8.95 -5.06 -13.84
CA ARG A 76 10.23 -4.50 -14.26
C ARG A 76 10.07 -3.06 -14.75
N PHE A 77 11.17 -2.31 -14.71
CA PHE A 77 11.22 -0.93 -15.20
C PHE A 77 10.91 -0.82 -16.71
N ASP A 78 11.29 -1.84 -17.48
CA ASP A 78 11.13 -1.89 -18.94
C ASP A 78 9.77 -2.44 -19.42
N ASP A 79 8.91 -2.88 -18.51
CA ASP A 79 7.56 -3.39 -18.79
C ASP A 79 6.70 -2.31 -19.50
N PRO A 80 5.95 -2.66 -20.57
CA PRO A 80 5.14 -1.68 -21.32
C PRO A 80 4.13 -0.92 -20.47
N MET A 81 3.56 -1.56 -19.43
CA MET A 81 2.65 -0.92 -18.49
C MET A 81 3.40 0.08 -17.61
N THR A 82 4.58 -0.30 -17.09
CA THR A 82 5.43 0.62 -16.33
C THR A 82 5.79 1.85 -17.17
N LYS A 83 6.20 1.66 -18.43
CA LYS A 83 6.52 2.76 -19.35
C LYS A 83 5.33 3.70 -19.58
N LYS A 84 4.12 3.15 -19.64
CA LYS A 84 2.90 3.96 -19.74
C LYS A 84 2.66 4.75 -18.45
N ASP A 85 2.80 4.11 -17.29
CA ASP A 85 2.57 4.76 -16.00
C ASP A 85 3.58 5.90 -15.73
N ILE A 86 4.83 5.82 -16.22
CA ILE A 86 5.83 6.92 -16.14
C ILE A 86 5.28 8.26 -16.66
N GLY A 87 4.50 8.24 -17.73
CA GLY A 87 3.90 9.46 -18.31
C GLY A 87 2.57 9.88 -17.67
N MET A 88 2.05 9.11 -16.71
CA MET A 88 0.71 9.30 -16.13
C MET A 88 0.74 9.78 -14.68
N VAL A 89 1.89 9.70 -14.01
CA VAL A 89 2.03 10.03 -12.59
C VAL A 89 3.05 11.15 -12.39
N PRO A 90 2.89 12.00 -11.36
CA PRO A 90 3.81 13.10 -11.12
C PRO A 90 5.09 12.70 -10.37
N TYR A 91 5.07 11.58 -9.63
CA TYR A 91 6.24 11.08 -8.92
C TYR A 91 7.18 10.32 -9.86
N SER A 92 8.45 10.22 -9.47
CA SER A 92 9.45 9.52 -10.28
C SER A 92 9.33 8.00 -10.12
N ILE A 93 9.14 7.30 -11.24
CA ILE A 93 9.35 5.85 -11.34
C ILE A 93 10.78 5.66 -11.85
N VAL A 94 11.57 4.87 -11.12
CA VAL A 94 13.01 4.69 -11.35
C VAL A 94 13.36 3.21 -11.46
N MET A 95 14.44 2.91 -12.17
CA MET A 95 14.98 1.57 -12.24
C MET A 95 15.80 1.25 -10.99
N ALA A 96 15.52 0.11 -10.35
CA ALA A 96 16.35 -0.44 -9.30
C ALA A 96 17.54 -1.23 -9.87
N ASP A 97 18.50 -1.59 -9.02
CA ASP A 97 19.72 -2.32 -9.42
C ASP A 97 19.40 -3.69 -10.04
N ASN A 98 18.29 -4.31 -9.63
CA ASN A 98 17.78 -5.56 -10.18
C ASN A 98 16.85 -5.38 -11.40
N SER A 99 16.80 -4.18 -11.98
CA SER A 99 15.90 -3.78 -13.09
C SER A 99 14.40 -3.70 -12.75
N ASP A 100 14.01 -3.80 -11.48
CA ASP A 100 12.60 -3.63 -11.08
C ASP A 100 12.16 -2.17 -11.15
N ALA A 101 10.86 -1.96 -11.32
CA ALA A 101 10.23 -0.64 -11.25
C ALA A 101 10.08 -0.21 -9.78
N TRP A 102 10.87 0.77 -9.38
CA TRP A 102 10.78 1.40 -8.06
C TRP A 102 10.26 2.83 -8.20
N VAL A 103 9.99 3.48 -7.07
CA VAL A 103 9.59 4.88 -7.03
C VAL A 103 10.55 5.68 -6.19
N GLU A 104 10.68 6.97 -6.46
CA GLU A 104 11.51 7.89 -5.70
C GLU A 104 10.67 9.01 -5.10
N ALA A 105 10.90 9.29 -3.82
CA ALA A 105 10.33 10.43 -3.12
C ALA A 105 11.39 11.00 -2.16
N ARG A 106 11.56 12.32 -2.16
CA ARG A 106 12.56 13.04 -1.35
C ARG A 106 13.98 12.46 -1.50
N GLY A 107 14.37 12.11 -2.73
CA GLY A 107 15.69 11.53 -3.04
C GLY A 107 15.91 10.11 -2.52
N LYS A 108 14.87 9.45 -2.00
CA LYS A 108 14.92 8.07 -1.51
C LYS A 108 14.13 7.16 -2.43
N LYS A 109 14.75 6.04 -2.80
CA LYS A 109 14.11 5.00 -3.62
C LYS A 109 13.35 4.02 -2.72
N TYR A 110 12.15 3.65 -3.14
CA TYR A 110 11.28 2.69 -2.47
C TYR A 110 10.79 1.65 -3.46
N SER A 111 10.84 0.38 -3.06
CA SER A 111 10.15 -0.68 -3.80
C SER A 111 8.63 -0.52 -3.68
N PRO A 112 7.85 -0.96 -4.69
CA PRO A 112 6.40 -0.98 -4.59
C PRO A 112 5.88 -1.80 -3.39
N SER A 113 6.62 -2.83 -2.98
CA SER A 113 6.34 -3.63 -1.79
C SER A 113 6.50 -2.83 -0.50
N GLN A 114 7.54 -2.02 -0.36
CA GLN A 114 7.70 -1.13 0.81
C GLN A 114 6.58 -0.09 0.90
N VAL A 115 6.22 0.54 -0.22
CA VAL A 115 5.14 1.54 -0.22
C VAL A 115 3.79 0.88 0.10
N SER A 116 3.54 -0.31 -0.45
CA SER A 116 2.35 -1.10 -0.12
C SER A 116 2.36 -1.56 1.34
N ALA A 117 3.52 -1.86 1.92
CA ALA A 117 3.66 -2.21 3.33
C ALA A 117 3.23 -1.07 4.25
N PHE A 118 3.49 0.19 3.91
CA PHE A 118 3.00 1.33 4.70
C PHE A 118 1.47 1.43 4.71
N ILE A 119 0.83 1.04 3.60
CA ILE A 119 -0.65 0.96 3.53
C ILE A 119 -1.14 -0.21 4.38
N LEU A 120 -0.49 -1.37 4.30
CA LEU A 120 -0.82 -2.55 5.11
C LEU A 120 -0.61 -2.31 6.61
N GLN A 121 0.42 -1.58 7.00
CA GLN A 121 0.66 -1.15 8.40
C GLN A 121 -0.53 -0.34 8.92
N LYS A 122 -1.03 0.64 8.15
CA LYS A 122 -2.23 1.39 8.52
C LYS A 122 -3.47 0.48 8.66
N MET A 123 -3.58 -0.58 7.85
CA MET A 123 -4.69 -1.54 7.95
C MET A 123 -4.56 -2.42 9.19
N LYS A 124 -3.34 -2.85 9.52
CA LYS A 124 -3.00 -3.56 10.76
C LYS A 124 -3.31 -2.70 11.98
N GLU A 125 -2.80 -1.48 12.05
CA GLU A 125 -3.05 -0.51 13.12
C GLU A 125 -4.56 -0.28 13.33
N THR A 126 -5.32 -0.19 12.24
CA THR A 126 -6.78 -0.05 12.29
C THR A 126 -7.45 -1.26 12.95
N ALA A 127 -7.00 -2.47 12.61
CA ALA A 127 -7.51 -3.69 13.23
C ALA A 127 -7.09 -3.83 14.70
N GLU A 128 -5.85 -3.50 15.03
CA GLU A 128 -5.33 -3.55 16.40
C GLU A 128 -6.05 -2.56 17.31
N ALA A 129 -6.27 -1.32 16.85
CA ALA A 129 -7.03 -0.32 17.59
C ALA A 129 -8.48 -0.77 17.85
N TYR A 130 -9.09 -1.46 16.89
CA TYR A 130 -10.44 -2.00 17.03
C TYR A 130 -10.50 -3.20 17.99
N LEU A 131 -9.51 -4.10 17.91
CA LEU A 131 -9.49 -5.36 18.66
C LEU A 131 -8.92 -5.20 20.07
N GLY A 132 -8.08 -4.19 20.32
CA GLY A 132 -7.36 -4.00 21.57
C GLY A 132 -6.22 -5.01 21.80
N GLU A 133 -5.76 -5.69 20.75
CA GLU A 133 -4.68 -6.69 20.77
C GLU A 133 -3.83 -6.62 19.48
N GLU A 134 -2.62 -7.17 19.54
CA GLU A 134 -1.69 -7.24 18.39
C GLU A 134 -2.21 -8.20 17.31
N VAL A 135 -2.05 -7.80 16.04
CA VAL A 135 -2.42 -8.60 14.86
C VAL A 135 -1.17 -8.99 14.09
N THR A 136 -0.89 -10.29 14.02
CA THR A 136 0.34 -10.81 13.36
C THR A 136 0.05 -11.68 12.13
N GLN A 137 -1.22 -11.82 11.73
CA GLN A 137 -1.62 -12.68 10.62
C GLN A 137 -2.69 -11.99 9.75
N ALA A 138 -2.52 -12.07 8.43
CA ALA A 138 -3.44 -11.48 7.48
C ALA A 138 -3.64 -12.34 6.23
N VAL A 139 -4.82 -12.23 5.64
CA VAL A 139 -5.12 -12.63 4.26
C VAL A 139 -5.17 -11.36 3.42
N ILE A 140 -4.32 -11.26 2.38
CA ILE A 140 -4.19 -10.06 1.54
C ILE A 140 -4.65 -10.37 0.12
N THR A 141 -5.52 -9.53 -0.46
CA THR A 141 -6.06 -9.73 -1.81
C THR A 141 -5.07 -9.37 -2.92
N VAL A 142 -5.14 -10.12 -4.02
CA VAL A 142 -4.47 -9.80 -5.30
C VAL A 142 -5.45 -10.00 -6.46
N PRO A 143 -5.32 -9.25 -7.57
CA PRO A 143 -6.08 -9.52 -8.77
C PRO A 143 -5.88 -10.95 -9.26
N ALA A 144 -6.93 -11.57 -9.80
CA ALA A 144 -6.87 -12.95 -10.28
C ALA A 144 -5.77 -13.15 -11.36
N TYR A 145 -5.55 -12.12 -12.19
CA TYR A 145 -4.55 -12.13 -13.26
C TYR A 145 -3.12 -11.79 -12.82
N PHE A 146 -2.86 -11.54 -11.52
CA PHE A 146 -1.49 -11.32 -11.06
C PHE A 146 -0.63 -12.57 -11.33
N ASN A 147 0.55 -12.34 -11.90
CA ASN A 147 1.56 -13.38 -12.10
C ASN A 147 2.29 -13.70 -10.78
N ASP A 148 3.23 -14.65 -10.83
CA ASP A 148 3.98 -15.11 -9.66
C ASP A 148 4.78 -13.99 -8.98
N ALA A 149 5.53 -13.19 -9.76
CA ALA A 149 6.32 -12.08 -9.23
C ALA A 149 5.46 -11.04 -8.51
N GLN A 150 4.29 -10.70 -9.05
CA GLN A 150 3.36 -9.74 -8.44
C GLN A 150 2.72 -10.30 -7.15
N ARG A 151 2.41 -11.60 -7.12
CA ARG A 151 1.92 -12.29 -5.92
C ARG A 151 2.99 -12.33 -4.83
N GLN A 152 4.21 -12.69 -5.19
CA GLN A 152 5.34 -12.75 -4.28
C GLN A 152 5.67 -11.37 -3.71
N ALA A 153 5.75 -10.33 -4.55
CA ALA A 153 5.98 -8.95 -4.11
C ALA A 153 4.87 -8.42 -3.18
N THR A 154 3.60 -8.83 -3.40
CA THR A 154 2.50 -8.48 -2.49
C THR A 154 2.62 -9.22 -1.16
N LYS A 155 3.03 -10.49 -1.17
CA LYS A 155 3.31 -11.27 0.04
C LYS A 155 4.46 -10.66 0.83
N ASP A 156 5.50 -10.19 0.15
CA ASP A 156 6.63 -9.53 0.80
C ASP A 156 6.25 -8.15 1.37
N ALA A 157 5.33 -7.41 0.73
CA ALA A 157 4.73 -6.22 1.35
C ALA A 157 4.04 -6.55 2.68
N GLY A 158 3.32 -7.68 2.74
CA GLY A 158 2.77 -8.21 4.00
C GLY A 158 3.85 -8.47 5.04
N LYS A 159 4.92 -9.18 4.69
CA LYS A 159 6.03 -9.44 5.63
C LYS A 159 6.72 -8.17 6.13
N ILE A 160 6.89 -7.15 5.27
CA ILE A 160 7.49 -5.86 5.64
C ILE A 160 6.56 -5.10 6.61
N ALA A 161 5.25 -5.27 6.48
CA ALA A 161 4.27 -4.64 7.37
C ALA A 161 4.23 -5.27 8.77
N GLY A 162 4.75 -6.49 8.94
CA GLY A 162 4.69 -7.29 10.17
C GLY A 162 3.37 -8.02 10.32
#